data_AF-A0A6I5NKI1-F1
#
_entry.id   AF-A0A6I5NKI1-F1
#
_cell.length_a   1.000
_cell.length_b   1.000
_cell.length_c   1.000
_cell.angle_alpha   90.00
_cell.angle_beta   90.00
_cell.angle_gamma   90.00
#
_symmetry.space_group_name_H-M   'P 1'
#
loop_
_entity.id
_entity.type
_entity.pdbx_description
1 polymer ?
#
loop_
_entity_poly.entity_id
_entity_poly.type
_entity_poly.pdbx_seq_one_letter_code
_entity_poly.pdbx_strand_id
1 'polypeptide(L)'
;MTKAAQKSRAKKAQHQLSGSTLSNWLSLLIRHGGVNVSYLPRAMSVTGMVLANAPIRFLESIRYGKAIERTQIDEAPIFILGHWRSGTTHLHRLMVQDDRWGYVSSLQAFVPETFLTLNQMLASNLRDFWPEVRPMDNVSYSPSVPEEEDYSLACVSPFSFYCCWYFPQQMETIFSKSVLLNDLSETERKHWQRSYLKILKKATFFSEGKQLVIKNPSNTARIAELLKLFPNAKFIHIYRNPYDVYTSTMRVFTRS
;
A
#
# COMPACT_ATOMS: atom_id res chain seq x y z
N MET A 1 7.88 -26.15 -10.54
CA MET A 1 6.40 -26.03 -10.58
C MET A 1 5.97 -25.88 -12.03
N THR A 2 4.93 -26.58 -12.48
CA THR A 2 4.44 -26.51 -13.86
C THR A 2 3.74 -25.17 -14.14
N LYS A 3 3.88 -24.61 -15.36
CA LYS A 3 3.23 -23.36 -15.78
C LYS A 3 1.70 -23.34 -15.55
N ALA A 4 1.06 -24.51 -15.57
CA ALA A 4 -0.36 -24.68 -15.28
C ALA A 4 -0.71 -24.43 -13.80
N ALA A 5 0.14 -24.85 -12.86
CA ALA A 5 -0.03 -24.59 -11.44
C ALA A 5 0.15 -23.09 -11.12
N GLN A 6 1.09 -22.41 -11.78
CA GLN A 6 1.27 -20.96 -11.69
C GLN A 6 0.04 -20.17 -12.21
N LYS A 7 -0.52 -20.57 -13.36
CA LYS A 7 -1.75 -19.97 -13.92
C LYS A 7 -2.99 -20.20 -13.03
N SER A 8 -3.11 -21.38 -12.42
CA SER A 8 -4.18 -21.71 -11.47
C SER A 8 -4.07 -20.90 -10.17
N ARG A 9 -2.85 -20.69 -9.67
CA ARG A 9 -2.56 -19.90 -8.45
C ARG A 9 -2.80 -18.40 -8.64
N ALA A 10 -2.42 -17.84 -9.79
CA ALA A 10 -2.70 -16.44 -10.15
C ALA A 10 -4.22 -16.16 -10.26
N LYS A 11 -5.03 -17.18 -10.57
CA LYS A 11 -6.50 -17.09 -10.60
C LYS A 11 -7.14 -17.01 -9.20
N LYS A 12 -6.44 -17.43 -8.14
CA LYS A 12 -6.92 -17.38 -6.74
C LYS A 12 -6.39 -16.17 -5.95
N ALA A 13 -5.39 -15.46 -6.46
CA ALA A 13 -4.89 -14.26 -5.81
C ALA A 13 -5.94 -13.15 -5.90
N GLN A 14 -6.45 -12.72 -4.75
CA GLN A 14 -7.38 -11.61 -4.65
C GLN A 14 -6.71 -10.33 -5.15
N HIS A 15 -7.43 -9.55 -5.97
CA HIS A 15 -6.91 -8.31 -6.52
C HIS A 15 -6.72 -7.27 -5.40
N GLN A 16 -5.60 -6.53 -5.40
CA GLN A 16 -5.31 -5.53 -4.35
C GLN A 16 -6.47 -4.58 -4.08
N LEU A 17 -7.05 -4.02 -5.14
CA LEU A 17 -8.16 -3.08 -5.07
C LEU A 17 -9.45 -3.69 -4.48
N SER A 18 -9.50 -4.99 -4.19
CA SER A 18 -10.58 -5.59 -3.40
C SER A 18 -10.68 -5.03 -1.97
N GLY A 19 -9.58 -4.53 -1.40
CA GLY A 19 -9.55 -3.83 -0.12
C GLY A 19 -9.97 -2.35 -0.20
N SER A 20 -10.35 -1.87 -1.38
CA SER A 20 -10.70 -0.47 -1.65
C SER A 20 -12.11 -0.08 -1.17
N THR A 21 -12.43 1.20 -1.27
CA THR A 21 -13.80 1.74 -1.15
C THR A 21 -14.47 1.82 -2.52
N LEU A 22 -15.80 1.84 -2.55
CA LEU A 22 -16.55 1.99 -3.80
C LEU A 22 -16.25 3.33 -4.48
N SER A 23 -16.15 4.42 -3.70
CA SER A 23 -15.83 5.75 -4.22
C SER A 23 -14.44 5.81 -4.83
N ASN A 24 -13.43 5.23 -4.18
CA ASN A 24 -12.07 5.19 -4.72
C ASN A 24 -11.99 4.30 -5.97
N TRP A 25 -12.62 3.13 -5.94
CA TRP A 25 -12.67 2.23 -7.11
C TRP A 25 -13.32 2.90 -8.33
N LEU A 26 -14.47 3.56 -8.16
CA LEU A 26 -15.13 4.30 -9.24
C LEU A 26 -14.28 5.48 -9.72
N SER A 27 -13.64 6.22 -8.79
CA SER A 27 -12.71 7.31 -9.13
C SER A 27 -11.55 6.81 -9.99
N LEU A 28 -10.95 5.66 -9.68
CA LEU A 28 -9.89 5.05 -10.48
C LEU A 28 -10.37 4.69 -11.89
N LEU A 29 -11.54 4.05 -12.01
CA LEU A 29 -12.13 3.72 -13.31
C LEU A 29 -12.36 4.97 -14.16
N ILE A 30 -12.96 6.02 -13.59
CA ILE A 30 -13.23 7.27 -14.30
C ILE A 30 -11.93 7.96 -14.73
N ARG A 31 -10.94 8.07 -13.82
CA ARG A 31 -9.67 8.77 -14.08
C ARG A 31 -8.80 8.08 -15.12
N HIS A 32 -8.89 6.77 -15.23
CA HIS A 32 -8.01 5.98 -16.11
C HIS A 32 -8.70 5.44 -17.37
N GLY A 33 -9.97 5.80 -17.62
CA GLY A 33 -10.69 5.41 -18.83
C GLY A 33 -11.31 4.01 -18.79
N GLY A 34 -11.54 3.49 -17.58
CA GLY A 34 -12.20 2.21 -17.34
C GLY A 34 -11.29 0.99 -17.49
N VAL A 35 -11.89 -0.15 -17.81
CA VAL A 35 -11.18 -1.42 -18.06
C VAL A 35 -11.53 -1.93 -19.45
N ASN A 36 -10.57 -2.57 -20.12
CA ASN A 36 -10.83 -3.25 -21.38
C ASN A 36 -11.87 -4.38 -21.18
N VAL A 37 -12.69 -4.64 -22.19
CA VAL A 37 -13.76 -5.67 -22.18
C VAL A 37 -13.24 -7.03 -21.70
N SER A 38 -12.04 -7.42 -22.11
CA SER A 38 -11.41 -8.69 -21.69
C SER A 38 -11.12 -8.79 -20.18
N TYR A 39 -11.09 -7.66 -19.47
CA TYR A 39 -10.84 -7.57 -18.03
C TYR A 39 -12.13 -7.29 -17.22
N LEU A 40 -13.30 -7.17 -17.85
CA LEU A 40 -14.59 -6.98 -17.17
C LEU A 40 -14.86 -8.00 -16.07
N PRO A 41 -14.60 -9.32 -16.25
CA PRO A 41 -14.79 -10.29 -15.17
C PRO A 41 -13.97 -9.98 -13.91
N ARG A 42 -12.74 -9.48 -14.09
CA ARG A 42 -11.88 -9.07 -12.96
C ARG A 42 -12.43 -7.81 -12.29
N ALA A 43 -12.84 -6.81 -13.08
CA ALA A 43 -13.46 -5.60 -12.54
C ALA A 43 -14.76 -5.88 -11.77
N MET A 44 -15.61 -6.78 -12.29
CA MET A 44 -16.82 -7.23 -11.58
C MET A 44 -16.48 -7.95 -10.26
N SER A 45 -15.43 -8.79 -10.25
CA SER A 45 -14.94 -9.42 -9.02
C SER A 45 -14.44 -8.40 -7.99
N VAL A 46 -13.68 -7.38 -8.42
CA VAL A 46 -13.26 -6.27 -7.55
C VAL A 46 -14.47 -5.54 -7.00
N THR A 47 -15.41 -5.14 -7.85
CA THR A 47 -16.65 -4.45 -7.43
C THR A 47 -17.42 -5.28 -6.41
N GLY A 48 -17.65 -6.57 -6.69
CA GLY A 48 -18.36 -7.47 -5.77
C GLY A 48 -17.69 -7.56 -4.41
N MET A 49 -16.36 -7.64 -4.38
CA MET A 49 -15.59 -7.69 -3.13
C MET A 49 -15.59 -6.36 -2.38
N VAL A 50 -15.49 -5.23 -3.09
CA VAL A 50 -15.60 -3.89 -2.51
C VAL A 50 -16.98 -3.70 -1.86
N LEU A 51 -18.05 -4.20 -2.50
CA LEU A 51 -19.40 -4.17 -1.93
C LEU A 51 -19.54 -5.12 -0.74
N ALA A 52 -19.03 -6.36 -0.84
CA ALA A 52 -19.06 -7.33 0.25
C ALA A 52 -18.32 -6.84 1.52
N ASN A 53 -17.24 -6.08 1.35
CA ASN A 53 -16.48 -5.47 2.45
C ASN A 53 -17.15 -4.22 3.05
N ALA A 54 -18.21 -3.68 2.44
CA ALA A 54 -18.84 -2.43 2.89
C ALA A 54 -19.38 -2.46 4.33
N PRO A 55 -20.08 -3.52 4.79
CA PRO A 55 -20.54 -3.62 6.18
C PRO A 55 -19.38 -3.63 7.17
N ILE A 56 -18.29 -4.34 6.85
CA ILE A 56 -17.10 -4.43 7.73
C ILE A 56 -16.43 -3.05 7.83
N ARG A 57 -16.28 -2.33 6.71
CA ARG A 57 -15.75 -0.95 6.71
C ARG A 57 -16.62 -0.01 7.53
N PHE A 58 -17.94 -0.14 7.40
CA PHE A 58 -18.89 0.67 8.16
C PHE A 58 -18.75 0.41 9.67
N LEU A 59 -18.70 -0.86 10.08
CA LEU A 59 -18.45 -1.24 11.47
C LEU A 59 -17.10 -0.72 11.97
N GLU A 60 -16.04 -0.81 11.16
CA GLU A 60 -14.73 -0.27 11.52
C GLU A 60 -14.75 1.24 11.73
N SER A 61 -15.40 1.97 10.82
CA SER A 61 -15.56 3.42 10.89
C SER A 61 -16.28 3.84 12.18
N ILE A 62 -17.35 3.13 12.56
CA ILE A 62 -18.07 3.40 13.81
C ILE A 62 -17.19 3.11 15.04
N ARG A 63 -16.52 1.95 15.06
CA ARG A 63 -15.79 1.48 16.23
C ARG A 63 -14.48 2.23 16.46
N TYR A 64 -13.76 2.53 15.39
CA TYR A 64 -12.38 3.05 15.46
C TYR A 64 -12.20 4.42 14.80
N GLY A 65 -13.16 4.90 14.00
CA GLY A 65 -12.99 6.14 13.23
C GLY A 65 -12.61 7.35 14.08
N LYS A 66 -13.34 7.59 15.18
CA LYS A 66 -13.03 8.68 16.12
C LYS A 66 -11.68 8.49 16.83
N ALA A 67 -11.31 7.25 17.16
CA ALA A 67 -10.04 6.94 17.81
C ALA A 67 -8.86 7.20 16.86
N ILE A 68 -8.97 6.75 15.60
CA ILE A 68 -7.97 6.99 14.55
C ILE A 68 -7.83 8.48 14.27
N GLU A 69 -8.94 9.23 14.17
CA GLU A 69 -8.91 10.67 13.93
C GLU A 69 -8.16 11.43 15.03
N ARG A 70 -8.42 11.05 16.29
CA ARG A 70 -7.79 11.62 17.49
C ARG A 70 -6.35 11.15 17.71
N THR A 71 -5.91 10.08 17.04
CA THR A 71 -4.56 9.57 17.18
C THR A 71 -3.56 10.64 16.74
N GLN A 72 -2.66 11.01 17.65
CA GLN A 72 -1.53 11.88 17.38
C GLN A 72 -0.32 11.02 17.00
N ILE A 73 0.49 11.54 16.08
CA ILE A 73 1.77 10.93 15.72
C ILE A 73 2.81 11.78 16.43
N ASP A 74 3.10 11.42 17.69
CA ASP A 74 3.92 12.23 18.60
C ASP A 74 5.36 12.35 18.08
N GLU A 75 5.91 11.22 17.64
CA GLU A 75 7.22 11.14 17.03
C GLU A 75 7.12 11.04 15.51
N ALA A 76 7.76 11.96 14.80
CA ALA A 76 7.75 11.99 13.34
C ALA A 76 8.27 10.66 12.75
N PRO A 77 7.65 10.10 11.70
CA PRO A 77 8.10 8.83 11.12
C PRO A 77 9.54 8.89 10.59
N ILE A 78 10.21 7.74 10.61
CA ILE A 78 11.48 7.52 9.92
C ILE A 78 11.18 6.92 8.55
N PHE A 79 11.62 7.61 7.49
CA PHE A 79 11.41 7.17 6.12
C PHE A 79 12.68 6.54 5.54
N ILE A 80 12.59 5.28 5.15
CA ILE A 80 13.62 4.59 4.37
C ILE A 80 13.36 4.86 2.89
N LEU A 81 14.31 5.56 2.26
CA LEU A 81 14.27 6.02 0.87
C LEU A 81 15.24 5.21 -0.02
N GLY A 82 15.07 5.36 -1.32
CA GLY A 82 15.87 4.72 -2.35
C GLY A 82 15.02 3.86 -3.28
N HIS A 83 15.56 3.57 -4.47
CA HIS A 83 14.84 2.81 -5.49
C HIS A 83 14.56 1.36 -5.05
N TRP A 84 13.57 0.69 -5.66
CA TRP A 84 13.51 -0.77 -5.56
C TRP A 84 14.86 -1.37 -5.96
N ARG A 85 15.20 -2.54 -5.41
CA ARG A 85 16.47 -3.26 -5.68
C ARG A 85 17.73 -2.63 -5.08
N SER A 86 17.64 -1.60 -4.25
CA SER A 86 18.81 -1.06 -3.52
C SER A 86 19.07 -1.72 -2.16
N GLY A 87 18.16 -2.57 -1.67
CA GLY A 87 18.28 -3.22 -0.35
C GLY A 87 17.39 -2.62 0.74
N THR A 88 16.53 -1.65 0.41
CA THR A 88 15.59 -0.98 1.33
C THR A 88 14.70 -1.93 2.10
N THR A 89 14.19 -3.00 1.47
CA THR A 89 13.38 -4.02 2.15
C THR A 89 14.17 -4.79 3.22
N HIS A 90 15.47 -5.04 3.00
CA HIS A 90 16.29 -5.73 3.99
C HIS A 90 16.52 -4.85 5.22
N LEU A 91 16.88 -3.58 5.02
CA LEU A 91 17.02 -2.62 6.11
C LEU A 91 15.72 -2.46 6.90
N HIS A 92 14.57 -2.31 6.20
CA HIS A 92 13.28 -2.16 6.86
C HIS A 92 12.98 -3.35 7.78
N ARG A 93 13.21 -4.59 7.30
CA ARG A 93 13.01 -5.81 8.09
C ARG A 93 13.94 -5.89 9.30
N LEU A 94 15.19 -5.45 9.18
CA LEU A 94 16.14 -5.41 10.29
C LEU A 94 15.72 -4.38 11.35
N MET A 95 15.32 -3.18 10.94
CA MET A 95 14.92 -2.12 11.88
C MET A 95 13.70 -2.53 12.71
N VAL A 96 12.68 -3.13 12.08
CA VAL A 96 11.45 -3.53 12.77
C VAL A 96 11.59 -4.83 13.59
N GLN A 97 12.81 -5.39 13.74
CA GLN A 97 13.05 -6.40 14.76
C GLN A 97 13.12 -5.80 16.17
N ASP A 98 13.34 -4.49 16.30
CA ASP A 98 13.24 -3.80 17.58
C ASP A 98 11.78 -3.40 17.83
N ASP A 99 11.23 -3.90 18.94
CA ASP A 99 9.83 -3.73 19.32
C ASP A 99 9.43 -2.27 19.61
N ARG A 100 10.38 -1.32 19.67
CA ARG A 100 10.06 0.10 19.82
C ARG A 100 9.39 0.71 18.58
N TRP A 101 9.51 0.06 17.42
CA TRP A 101 9.03 0.61 16.15
C TRP A 101 7.65 0.07 15.78
N GLY A 102 6.80 0.96 15.26
CA GLY A 102 5.62 0.60 14.49
C GLY A 102 5.94 0.59 12.98
N TYR A 103 5.10 -0.07 12.20
CA TYR A 103 5.23 -0.12 10.73
C TYR A 103 3.88 -0.46 10.10
N VAL A 104 3.77 -0.28 8.78
CA VAL A 104 2.62 -0.74 8.02
C VAL A 104 2.81 -2.22 7.68
N SER A 105 2.00 -3.09 8.26
CA SER A 105 2.06 -4.53 8.00
C SER A 105 1.34 -4.93 6.71
N SER A 106 1.56 -6.15 6.22
CA SER A 106 0.83 -6.71 5.07
C SER A 106 -0.69 -6.67 5.25
N LEU A 107 -1.21 -6.95 6.45
CA LEU A 107 -2.65 -6.82 6.69
C LEU A 107 -3.12 -5.37 6.48
N GLN A 108 -2.39 -4.40 7.02
CA GLN A 108 -2.72 -2.97 6.92
C GLN A 108 -2.57 -2.43 5.48
N ALA A 109 -1.55 -2.91 4.75
CA ALA A 109 -1.26 -2.56 3.37
C ALA A 109 -2.37 -3.01 2.40
N PHE A 110 -2.93 -4.20 2.60
CA PHE A 110 -3.81 -4.84 1.62
C PHE A 110 -5.31 -4.67 1.93
N VAL A 111 -5.68 -4.48 3.20
CA VAL A 111 -7.07 -4.23 3.62
C VAL A 111 -7.17 -3.03 4.57
N PRO A 112 -6.73 -1.83 4.14
CA PRO A 112 -6.55 -0.66 5.01
C PRO A 112 -7.83 -0.13 5.64
N GLU A 113 -9.02 -0.43 5.10
CA GLU A 113 -10.31 0.06 5.59
C GLU A 113 -11.06 -0.97 6.46
N THR A 114 -10.52 -2.17 6.66
CA THR A 114 -11.19 -3.22 7.45
C THR A 114 -10.28 -3.95 8.43
N PHE A 115 -8.96 -3.73 8.37
CA PHE A 115 -8.01 -4.54 9.12
C PHE A 115 -8.21 -4.53 10.64
N LEU A 116 -8.71 -3.46 11.27
CA LEU A 116 -8.85 -3.43 12.73
C LEU A 116 -9.98 -4.37 13.17
N THR A 117 -11.12 -4.27 12.48
CA THR A 117 -12.27 -5.15 12.71
C THR A 117 -11.92 -6.60 12.35
N LEU A 118 -11.26 -6.82 11.21
CA LEU A 118 -10.83 -8.16 10.80
C LEU A 118 -9.81 -8.75 11.78
N ASN A 119 -8.83 -7.97 12.23
CA ASN A 119 -7.84 -8.42 13.19
C ASN A 119 -8.49 -8.88 14.48
N GLN A 120 -9.52 -8.17 14.96
CA GLN A 120 -10.26 -8.56 16.15
C GLN A 120 -11.15 -9.80 15.92
N MET A 121 -11.85 -9.88 14.79
CA MET A 121 -12.77 -10.99 14.48
C MET A 121 -12.05 -12.30 14.16
N LEU A 122 -10.87 -12.22 13.56
CA LEU A 122 -10.13 -13.36 13.04
C LEU A 122 -8.85 -13.60 13.84
N ALA A 123 -8.67 -12.99 15.03
CA ALA A 123 -7.42 -13.01 15.79
C ALA A 123 -6.78 -14.42 15.96
N SER A 124 -7.58 -15.47 16.07
CA SER A 124 -7.11 -16.87 16.14
C SER A 124 -6.92 -17.57 14.79
N ASN A 125 -7.56 -17.09 13.72
CA ASN A 125 -7.67 -17.77 12.41
C ASN A 125 -7.13 -16.94 11.23
N LEU A 126 -6.57 -15.74 11.46
CA LEU A 126 -6.04 -14.85 10.40
C LEU A 126 -5.04 -15.56 9.49
N ARG A 127 -4.23 -16.45 10.08
CA ARG A 127 -3.22 -17.23 9.35
C ARG A 127 -3.85 -18.21 8.35
N ASP A 128 -5.00 -18.78 8.69
CA ASP A 128 -5.68 -19.78 7.85
C ASP A 128 -6.39 -19.14 6.65
N PHE A 129 -6.74 -17.86 6.75
CA PHE A 129 -7.33 -17.06 5.67
C PHE A 129 -6.30 -16.29 4.84
N TRP A 130 -5.05 -16.21 5.29
CA TRP A 130 -3.98 -15.47 4.60
C TRP A 130 -3.22 -16.38 3.63
N PRO A 131 -2.90 -15.91 2.41
CA PRO A 131 -2.10 -16.70 1.49
C PRO A 131 -0.70 -16.93 2.07
N GLU A 132 -0.29 -18.20 2.20
CA GLU A 132 1.01 -18.59 2.78
C GLU A 132 2.23 -18.06 2.00
N VAL A 133 2.05 -17.72 0.72
CA VAL A 133 3.11 -17.20 -0.16
C VAL A 133 2.63 -16.02 -1.00
N ARG A 134 3.54 -15.10 -1.28
CA ARG A 134 3.25 -13.96 -2.17
C ARG A 134 3.08 -14.43 -3.63
N PRO A 135 2.11 -13.89 -4.37
CA PRO A 135 1.89 -14.25 -5.78
C PRO A 135 3.08 -13.94 -6.71
N MET A 136 3.91 -12.94 -6.36
CA MET A 136 4.99 -12.46 -7.23
C MET A 136 6.29 -13.26 -7.11
N ASP A 137 6.69 -13.69 -5.92
CA ASP A 137 8.01 -14.28 -5.67
C ASP A 137 8.02 -15.55 -4.82
N ASN A 138 6.84 -16.10 -4.47
CA ASN A 138 6.69 -17.37 -3.74
C ASN A 138 7.43 -17.39 -2.37
N VAL A 139 7.68 -16.22 -1.80
CA VAL A 139 8.27 -16.04 -0.45
C VAL A 139 7.17 -16.17 0.60
N SER A 140 7.50 -16.81 1.74
CA SER A 140 6.62 -16.93 2.91
C SER A 140 6.03 -15.57 3.28
N TYR A 141 4.71 -15.51 3.37
CA TYR A 141 3.97 -14.28 3.55
C TYR A 141 3.15 -14.36 4.83
N SER A 142 3.46 -13.48 5.78
CA SER A 142 2.67 -13.33 7.00
C SER A 142 1.90 -11.99 6.95
N PRO A 143 0.70 -11.92 7.53
CA PRO A 143 -0.03 -10.65 7.67
C PRO A 143 0.76 -9.59 8.47
N SER A 144 1.75 -10.00 9.27
CA SER A 144 2.59 -9.13 10.10
C SER A 144 3.89 -8.67 9.44
N VAL A 145 4.18 -9.00 8.18
CA VAL A 145 5.45 -8.55 7.55
C VAL A 145 5.36 -7.05 7.23
N PRO A 146 6.43 -6.26 7.45
CA PRO A 146 6.48 -4.87 6.99
C PRO A 146 6.32 -4.74 5.48
N GLU A 147 5.43 -3.84 5.05
CA GLU A 147 5.11 -3.53 3.66
C GLU A 147 5.20 -2.03 3.36
N GLU A 148 5.08 -1.69 2.08
CA GLU A 148 5.02 -0.31 1.62
C GLU A 148 3.59 0.25 1.83
N GLU A 149 3.47 1.41 2.45
CA GLU A 149 2.19 2.06 2.74
C GLU A 149 1.45 2.52 1.48
N ASP A 150 2.16 2.62 0.35
CA ASP A 150 1.57 2.98 -0.93
C ASP A 150 0.56 1.93 -1.43
N TYR A 151 0.67 0.67 -0.97
CA TYR A 151 -0.36 -0.35 -1.19
C TYR A 151 -1.68 0.02 -0.50
N SER A 152 -1.62 0.53 0.74
CA SER A 152 -2.82 1.06 1.42
C SER A 152 -3.35 2.27 0.65
N LEU A 153 -2.45 3.14 0.19
CA LEU A 153 -2.81 4.35 -0.53
C LEU A 153 -3.59 4.04 -1.82
N ALA A 154 -3.21 3.00 -2.57
CA ALA A 154 -3.95 2.55 -3.76
C ALA A 154 -5.41 2.17 -3.46
N CYS A 155 -5.70 1.67 -2.26
CA CYS A 155 -7.04 1.29 -1.84
C CYS A 155 -7.88 2.48 -1.34
N VAL A 156 -7.27 3.60 -0.94
CA VAL A 156 -7.99 4.73 -0.31
C VAL A 156 -7.83 6.06 -1.05
N SER A 157 -7.02 6.09 -2.11
CA SER A 157 -6.75 7.28 -2.92
C SER A 157 -6.41 6.91 -4.37
N PRO A 158 -6.77 7.74 -5.36
CA PRO A 158 -6.35 7.52 -6.74
C PRO A 158 -4.89 7.90 -7.00
N PHE A 159 -4.17 8.42 -5.99
CA PHE A 159 -2.83 8.98 -6.12
C PHE A 159 -1.76 8.06 -5.52
N SER A 160 -1.73 6.81 -5.98
CA SER A 160 -0.70 5.81 -5.62
C SER A 160 0.04 5.34 -6.86
N PHE A 161 1.35 5.13 -6.72
CA PHE A 161 2.17 4.56 -7.79
C PHE A 161 1.67 3.18 -8.20
N TYR A 162 1.23 2.35 -7.25
CA TYR A 162 0.77 0.99 -7.50
C TYR A 162 -0.46 0.90 -8.42
N CYS A 163 -1.15 2.01 -8.69
CA CYS A 163 -2.22 2.04 -9.70
C CYS A 163 -1.70 1.73 -11.11
N CYS A 164 -0.40 1.97 -11.40
CA CYS A 164 0.19 1.71 -12.70
C CYS A 164 0.14 0.22 -13.09
N TRP A 165 0.10 -0.70 -12.12
CA TRP A 165 -0.02 -2.14 -12.37
C TRP A 165 -1.41 -2.54 -12.88
N TYR A 166 -2.44 -1.75 -12.55
CA TYR A 166 -3.82 -1.99 -12.95
C TYR A 166 -4.21 -1.19 -14.20
N PHE A 167 -3.59 -0.02 -14.37
CA PHE A 167 -3.82 0.90 -15.48
C PHE A 167 -2.49 1.24 -16.21
N PRO A 168 -1.83 0.26 -16.84
CA PRO A 168 -0.47 0.43 -17.38
C PRO A 168 -0.40 1.44 -18.53
N GLN A 169 -1.48 1.63 -19.29
CA GLN A 169 -1.55 2.66 -20.34
C GLN A 169 -1.44 4.10 -19.79
N GLN A 170 -1.68 4.28 -18.49
CA GLN A 170 -1.62 5.57 -17.80
C GLN A 170 -0.39 5.69 -16.90
N MET A 171 0.62 4.82 -17.05
CA MET A 171 1.77 4.75 -16.14
C MET A 171 2.50 6.09 -15.99
N GLU A 172 2.74 6.83 -17.08
CA GLU A 172 3.42 8.13 -17.03
C GLU A 172 2.60 9.16 -16.22
N THR A 173 1.30 9.26 -16.51
CA THR A 173 0.37 10.13 -15.78
C THR A 173 0.31 9.76 -14.29
N ILE A 174 0.23 8.46 -13.98
CA ILE A 174 0.21 7.94 -12.61
C ILE A 174 1.52 8.27 -11.90
N PHE A 175 2.66 8.09 -12.57
CA PHE A 175 3.97 8.41 -12.02
C PHE A 175 4.10 9.92 -11.72
N SER A 176 3.74 10.78 -12.67
CA SER A 176 3.78 12.24 -12.49
C SER A 176 2.91 12.68 -11.31
N LYS A 177 1.65 12.24 -11.27
CA LYS A 177 0.68 12.68 -10.25
C LYS A 177 0.84 12.01 -8.89
N SER A 178 1.34 10.78 -8.84
CA SER A 178 1.40 10.00 -7.59
C SER A 178 2.79 9.94 -6.98
N VAL A 179 3.85 9.88 -7.79
CA VAL A 179 5.24 9.82 -7.29
C VAL A 179 5.82 11.21 -7.18
N LEU A 180 5.80 11.97 -8.28
CA LEU A 180 6.36 13.33 -8.30
C LEU A 180 5.42 14.35 -7.65
N LEU A 181 4.13 14.00 -7.50
CA LEU A 181 3.07 14.91 -7.04
C LEU A 181 2.99 16.20 -7.88
N ASN A 182 3.33 16.07 -9.16
CA ASN A 182 3.21 17.11 -10.16
C ASN A 182 1.76 17.19 -10.65
N ASP A 183 1.35 18.35 -11.15
CA ASP A 183 0.06 18.54 -11.82
C ASP A 183 -1.17 18.14 -11.00
N LEU A 184 -1.03 18.14 -9.66
CA LEU A 184 -2.12 18.00 -8.72
C LEU A 184 -2.70 19.39 -8.43
N SER A 185 -4.01 19.52 -8.55
CA SER A 185 -4.72 20.66 -7.98
C SER A 185 -4.55 20.69 -6.46
N GLU A 186 -4.76 21.85 -5.83
CA GLU A 186 -4.65 21.97 -4.37
C GLU A 186 -5.59 21.02 -3.62
N THR A 187 -6.80 20.80 -4.16
CA THR A 187 -7.77 19.82 -3.63
C THR A 187 -7.24 18.40 -3.71
N GLU A 188 -6.60 18.02 -4.82
CA GLU A 188 -6.02 16.69 -5.00
C GLU A 188 -4.80 16.47 -4.10
N ARG A 189 -3.95 17.49 -3.95
CA ARG A 189 -2.82 17.46 -3.01
C ARG A 189 -3.29 17.28 -1.56
N LYS A 190 -4.29 18.06 -1.13
CA LYS A 190 -4.91 17.89 0.19
C LYS A 190 -5.57 16.53 0.38
N HIS A 191 -6.19 15.98 -0.66
CA HIS A 191 -6.73 14.62 -0.62
C HIS A 191 -5.60 13.60 -0.42
N TRP A 192 -4.51 13.67 -1.18
CA TRP A 192 -3.35 12.81 -1.00
C TRP A 192 -2.80 12.89 0.44
N GLN A 193 -2.57 14.12 0.94
CA GLN A 193 -2.10 14.35 2.31
C GLN A 193 -3.02 13.73 3.37
N ARG A 194 -4.34 13.94 3.25
CA ARG A 194 -5.34 13.40 4.19
C ARG A 194 -5.37 11.87 4.17
N SER A 195 -5.32 11.27 2.98
CA SER A 195 -5.30 9.81 2.84
C SER A 195 -4.00 9.22 3.41
N TYR A 196 -2.86 9.84 3.12
CA TYR A 196 -1.56 9.44 3.64
C TYR A 196 -1.52 9.53 5.18
N LEU A 197 -1.96 10.66 5.74
CA LEU A 197 -2.03 10.87 7.18
C LEU A 197 -3.00 9.89 7.86
N LYS A 198 -4.15 9.59 7.25
CA LYS A 198 -5.10 8.59 7.78
C LYS A 198 -4.44 7.20 7.89
N ILE A 199 -3.68 6.78 6.87
CA ILE A 199 -2.95 5.50 6.87
C ILE A 199 -1.97 5.47 8.04
N LEU A 200 -1.14 6.51 8.20
CA LEU A 200 -0.14 6.56 9.26
C LEU A 200 -0.75 6.68 10.66
N LYS A 201 -1.81 7.48 10.84
CA LYS A 201 -2.56 7.52 12.11
C LYS A 201 -3.13 6.16 12.47
N LYS A 202 -3.67 5.45 11.50
CA LYS A 202 -4.24 4.12 11.72
C LYS A 202 -3.17 3.08 12.08
N ALA A 203 -2.01 3.13 11.42
CA ALA A 203 -0.86 2.29 11.78
C ALA A 203 -0.30 2.63 13.17
N THR A 204 -0.25 3.91 13.52
CA THR A 204 0.18 4.41 14.84
C THR A 204 -0.78 3.94 15.94
N PHE A 205 -2.09 4.07 15.70
CA PHE A 205 -3.13 3.58 16.61
C PHE A 205 -2.99 2.07 16.86
N PHE A 206 -2.79 1.29 15.80
CA PHE A 206 -2.59 -0.16 15.92
C PHE A 206 -1.29 -0.53 16.62
N SER A 207 -0.25 0.29 16.47
CA SER A 207 1.06 0.09 17.08
C SER A 207 1.16 0.72 18.48
N GLU A 208 0.03 1.09 19.09
CA GLU A 208 -0.04 1.67 20.44
C GLU A 208 0.84 2.93 20.62
N GLY A 209 0.89 3.78 19.59
CA GLY A 209 1.62 5.05 19.63
C GLY A 209 3.11 4.97 19.27
N LYS A 210 3.64 3.78 18.96
CA LYS A 210 5.05 3.61 18.56
C LYS A 210 5.41 4.47 17.33
N GLN A 211 6.63 5.00 17.35
CA GLN A 211 7.20 5.73 16.20
C GLN A 211 7.26 4.81 14.98
N LEU A 212 6.80 5.31 13.83
CA LEU A 212 6.71 4.51 12.61
C LEU A 212 8.03 4.51 11.83
N VAL A 213 8.41 3.34 11.33
CA VAL A 213 9.41 3.17 10.26
C VAL A 213 8.66 2.85 8.97
N ILE A 214 8.84 3.70 7.95
CA ILE A 214 8.11 3.63 6.68
C ILE A 214 9.10 3.48 5.54
N LYS A 215 8.92 2.46 4.70
CA LYS A 215 9.76 2.23 3.52
C LYS A 215 8.91 2.21 2.27
N ASN A 216 9.16 3.15 1.36
CA ASN A 216 8.51 3.21 0.06
C ASN A 216 9.37 4.03 -0.91
N PRO A 217 9.80 3.47 -2.06
CA PRO A 217 10.61 4.19 -3.03
C PRO A 217 10.00 5.47 -3.55
N SER A 218 8.66 5.53 -3.66
CA SER A 218 7.94 6.74 -4.10
C SER A 218 8.21 7.92 -3.17
N ASN A 219 8.46 7.68 -1.88
CA ASN A 219 8.74 8.74 -0.91
C ASN A 219 10.07 9.46 -1.18
N THR A 220 10.97 8.87 -1.98
CA THR A 220 12.21 9.54 -2.43
C THR A 220 11.90 10.82 -3.20
N ALA A 221 10.80 10.84 -3.97
CA ALA A 221 10.35 12.02 -4.71
C ALA A 221 9.39 12.92 -3.90
N ARG A 222 8.90 12.45 -2.74
CA ARG A 222 7.87 13.14 -1.94
C ARG A 222 8.41 13.84 -0.70
N ILE A 223 9.74 13.92 -0.52
CA ILE A 223 10.39 14.47 0.69
C ILE A 223 9.83 15.85 1.06
N ALA A 224 9.73 16.76 0.09
CA ALA A 224 9.21 18.11 0.35
C ALA A 224 7.75 18.11 0.84
N GLU A 225 6.93 17.20 0.35
CA GLU A 225 5.54 17.07 0.78
C GLU A 225 5.44 16.37 2.16
N LEU A 226 6.27 15.37 2.40
CA LEU A 226 6.36 14.68 3.69
C LEU A 226 6.83 15.62 4.81
N LEU A 227 7.76 16.54 4.55
CA LEU A 227 8.21 17.54 5.50
C LEU A 227 7.12 18.57 5.86
N LYS A 228 6.11 18.79 5.00
CA LYS A 228 4.93 19.59 5.36
C LYS A 228 4.04 18.88 6.39
N LEU A 229 3.97 17.55 6.31
CA LEU A 229 3.18 16.73 7.25
C LEU A 229 3.96 16.44 8.53
N PHE A 230 5.27 16.23 8.41
CA PHE A 230 6.18 15.80 9.48
C PHE A 230 7.49 16.60 9.40
N PRO A 231 7.53 17.85 9.91
CA PRO A 231 8.71 18.72 9.80
C PRO A 231 9.99 18.12 10.41
N ASN A 232 9.84 17.26 11.43
CA ASN A 232 10.94 16.59 12.14
C ASN A 232 11.22 15.17 11.62
N ALA A 233 10.67 14.78 10.46
CA ALA A 233 10.88 13.46 9.90
C ALA A 233 12.36 13.20 9.60
N LYS A 234 12.78 11.95 9.84
CA LYS A 234 14.14 11.49 9.52
C LYS A 234 14.10 10.66 8.25
N PHE A 235 15.13 10.80 7.41
CA PHE A 235 15.23 10.07 6.15
C PHE A 235 16.51 9.24 6.11
N ILE A 236 16.39 7.95 5.82
CA ILE A 236 17.51 7.03 5.60
C ILE A 236 17.52 6.69 4.12
N HIS A 237 18.46 7.25 3.36
CA HIS A 237 18.57 6.99 1.93
C HIS A 237 19.56 5.87 1.65
N ILE A 238 19.09 4.76 1.09
CA ILE A 238 19.98 3.69 0.63
C ILE A 238 20.38 3.94 -0.81
N TYR A 239 21.68 4.16 -1.00
CA TYR A 239 22.29 4.28 -2.31
C TYR A 239 22.79 2.92 -2.82
N ARG A 240 22.51 2.64 -4.09
CA ARG A 240 23.13 1.58 -4.88
C ARG A 240 23.43 2.15 -6.26
N ASN A 241 24.52 1.70 -6.89
CA ASN A 241 24.89 2.14 -8.23
C ASN A 241 23.67 2.07 -9.19
N PRO A 242 23.28 3.20 -9.83
CA PRO A 242 22.07 3.26 -10.65
C PRO A 242 22.11 2.32 -11.85
N TYR A 243 23.29 2.01 -12.42
CA TYR A 243 23.41 1.04 -13.51
C TYR A 243 23.04 -0.38 -13.04
N ASP A 244 23.45 -0.76 -11.83
CA ASP A 244 23.07 -2.05 -11.23
C ASP A 244 21.57 -2.10 -10.86
N VAL A 245 21.03 -0.99 -10.37
CA VAL A 245 19.61 -0.86 -10.07
C VAL A 245 18.78 -1.02 -11.33
N TYR A 246 19.14 -0.31 -12.40
CA TYR A 246 18.45 -0.36 -13.69
C TYR A 246 18.48 -1.77 -14.27
N THR A 247 19.68 -2.36 -14.40
CA THR A 247 19.82 -3.73 -14.92
C THR A 247 19.10 -4.76 -14.06
N SER A 248 19.14 -4.64 -12.73
CA SER A 248 18.36 -5.51 -11.84
C SER A 248 16.85 -5.32 -11.98
N THR A 249 16.39 -4.09 -12.23
CA THR A 249 14.97 -3.78 -12.38
C THR A 249 14.44 -4.34 -13.71
N MET A 250 15.19 -4.18 -14.80
CA MET A 250 14.83 -4.74 -16.10
C MET A 250 14.67 -6.27 -16.08
N ARG A 251 15.45 -6.99 -15.27
CA ARG A 251 15.29 -8.44 -15.07
C ARG A 251 13.94 -8.83 -14.47
N VAL A 252 13.31 -7.95 -13.71
CA VAL A 252 11.96 -8.19 -13.14
C VAL A 252 10.92 -8.12 -14.25
N PHE A 253 10.97 -7.07 -15.08
CA PHE A 253 9.99 -6.85 -16.16
C PHE A 253 10.14 -7.81 -17.35
N THR A 254 11.34 -8.37 -17.58
CA THR A 254 11.59 -9.26 -18.72
C THR A 254 11.36 -10.75 -18.41
N ARG A 255 11.19 -11.12 -17.13
CA ARG A 255 10.98 -12.52 -16.69
C ARG A 255 9.52 -12.84 -16.29
N SER A 256 8.62 -11.87 -16.40
CA SER A 256 7.19 -11.96 -16.08
C SER A 256 6.32 -12.31 -17.28
#